data_AF-A0AAN8GVE8-F1
#
_entry.id   AF-A0AAN8GVE8-F1
#
_cell.length_a   1.000
_cell.length_b   1.000
_cell.length_c   1.000
_cell.angle_alpha   90.00
_cell.angle_beta   90.00
_cell.angle_gamma   90.00
#
_symmetry.space_group_name_H-M   'P 1'
#
loop_
_entity.id
_entity.type
_entity.pdbx_description
1 polymer ?
#
loop_
_entity_poly.entity_id
_entity_poly.type
_entity_poly.pdbx_seq_one_letter_code
_entity_poly.pdbx_strand_id
1 'polypeptide(L)'
;MKAKVKVEQDLAFSLEERHQLGIHGLLPPCFNSQDVQLLRVLKNYEMKRDDLDRYVFLMGLQDRNEKLFYRLLTSDIDRFMPVIYTPTVGLACQQYGLIFRRPR
;
A
#
# COMPACT_ATOMS: atom_id res chain seq x y z
N MET A 1 -23.78 11.69 2.11
CA MET A 1 -22.62 10.92 2.59
C MET A 1 -22.14 10.01 1.46
N LYS A 2 -21.12 10.41 0.69
CA LYS A 2 -20.50 9.48 -0.27
C LYS A 2 -19.63 8.54 0.56
N ALA A 3 -19.94 7.24 0.52
CA ALA A 3 -19.09 6.22 1.09
C ALA A 3 -17.66 6.45 0.55
N LYS A 4 -16.69 6.55 1.46
CA LYS A 4 -15.28 6.51 1.13
C LYS A 4 -15.07 5.12 0.54
N VAL A 5 -15.22 4.97 -0.79
CA VAL A 5 -14.93 3.71 -1.47
C VAL A 5 -13.47 3.44 -1.12
N LYS A 6 -13.23 2.51 -0.18
CA LYS A 6 -11.90 2.03 0.14
C LYS A 6 -11.48 1.32 -1.14
N VAL A 7 -10.65 1.98 -1.95
CA VAL A 7 -10.29 1.55 -3.30
C VAL A 7 -9.32 0.37 -3.16
N GLU A 8 -9.81 -0.76 -2.69
CA GLU A 8 -8.98 -1.94 -2.38
C GLU A 8 -8.42 -2.62 -3.63
N GLN A 9 -8.91 -2.23 -4.82
CA GLN A 9 -8.55 -2.83 -6.11
C GLN A 9 -8.14 -1.78 -7.15
N ASP A 10 -7.70 -0.58 -6.76
CA ASP A 10 -7.18 0.52 -7.61
C ASP A 10 -7.31 0.31 -9.14
N LEU A 11 -6.30 -0.30 -9.76
CA LEU A 11 -6.23 -0.54 -11.21
C LEU A 11 -6.69 -1.94 -11.62
N ALA A 12 -7.05 -2.80 -10.67
CA ALA A 12 -7.59 -4.13 -10.91
C ALA A 12 -9.10 -4.11 -11.22
N PHE A 13 -9.81 -3.00 -10.97
CA PHE A 13 -11.21 -2.86 -11.37
C PHE A 13 -11.34 -2.96 -12.89
N SER A 14 -12.18 -3.91 -13.32
CA SER A 14 -12.65 -4.06 -14.69
C SER A 14 -13.39 -2.80 -15.16
N LEU A 15 -13.56 -2.67 -16.48
CA LEU A 15 -14.28 -1.53 -17.04
C LEU A 15 -15.71 -1.44 -16.49
N GLU A 16 -16.40 -2.58 -16.37
CA GLU A 16 -17.75 -2.68 -15.85
C GLU A 16 -17.85 -2.22 -14.39
N GLU A 17 -16.96 -2.72 -13.51
CA GLU A 17 -16.89 -2.28 -12.11
C GLU A 17 -16.62 -0.78 -12.01
N ARG A 18 -15.75 -0.22 -12.87
CA ARG A 18 -15.47 1.24 -12.87
C ARG A 18 -16.69 2.07 -13.24
N HIS A 19 -17.52 1.60 -14.17
CA HIS A 19 -18.77 2.26 -14.53
C HIS A 19 -19.79 2.14 -13.39
N GLN A 20 -19.98 0.95 -12.82
CA GLN A 20 -20.91 0.71 -11.71
C GLN A 20 -20.55 1.52 -10.46
N LEU A 21 -19.26 1.66 -10.16
CA LEU A 21 -18.75 2.44 -9.02
C LEU A 21 -18.64 3.95 -9.31
N GLY A 22 -18.86 4.39 -10.56
CA GLY A 22 -18.73 5.80 -10.96
C GLY A 22 -17.30 6.35 -10.86
N ILE A 23 -16.29 5.47 -10.98
CA ILE A 23 -14.86 5.81 -10.93
C ILE A 23 -14.20 5.80 -12.32
N HIS A 24 -14.97 5.52 -13.37
CA HIS A 24 -14.50 5.67 -14.75
C HIS A 24 -14.09 7.12 -15.02
N GLY A 25 -12.88 7.33 -15.54
CA GLY A 25 -12.27 8.65 -15.74
C GLY A 25 -11.47 9.19 -14.54
N LEU A 26 -11.65 8.64 -13.34
CA LEU A 26 -10.84 8.98 -12.15
C LEU A 26 -9.56 8.13 -12.04
N LEU A 27 -9.53 7.00 -12.75
CA LEU A 27 -8.41 6.08 -12.80
C LEU A 27 -7.75 6.13 -14.19
N PRO A 28 -6.41 5.98 -14.28
CA PRO A 28 -5.72 5.80 -15.54
C PRO A 28 -6.36 4.70 -16.41
N PRO A 29 -6.30 4.81 -17.76
CA PRO A 29 -6.94 3.87 -18.70
C PRO A 29 -6.15 2.56 -18.84
N CYS A 30 -5.62 2.03 -17.73
CA CYS A 30 -4.93 0.75 -17.69
C CYS A 30 -5.56 -0.17 -16.63
N PHE A 31 -5.58 -1.46 -16.94
CA PHE A 31 -6.08 -2.53 -16.09
C PHE A 31 -4.89 -3.38 -15.68
N ASN A 32 -4.49 -3.30 -14.41
CA ASN A 32 -3.33 -4.04 -13.91
C ASN A 32 -3.81 -5.15 -12.99
N SER A 33 -3.37 -6.38 -13.26
CA SER A 33 -3.56 -7.49 -12.33
C SER A 33 -2.88 -7.19 -10.99
N GLN A 34 -3.35 -7.83 -9.93
CA GLN A 34 -2.79 -7.65 -8.61
C GLN A 34 -1.33 -8.16 -8.54
N ASP A 35 -0.90 -9.10 -9.40
CA ASP A 35 0.51 -9.50 -9.56
C ASP A 35 1.39 -8.35 -10.08
N VAL A 36 0.92 -7.64 -11.11
CA VAL A 36 1.64 -6.49 -11.67
C VAL A 36 1.76 -5.38 -10.63
N GLN A 37 0.72 -5.17 -9.84
CA GLN A 37 0.74 -4.20 -8.74
C GLN A 37 1.73 -4.62 -7.64
N LEU A 38 1.76 -5.92 -7.27
CA LEU A 38 2.70 -6.47 -6.31
C LEU A 38 4.16 -6.29 -6.76
N LEU A 39 4.47 -6.58 -8.03
CA LEU A 39 5.80 -6.37 -8.60
C LEU A 39 6.25 -4.91 -8.53
N ARG A 40 5.35 -3.96 -8.79
CA ARG A 40 5.65 -2.52 -8.67
C ARG A 40 5.92 -2.13 -7.21
N VAL A 41 5.12 -2.66 -6.28
CA VAL A 41 5.31 -2.43 -4.85
C VAL A 41 6.67 -2.96 -4.38
N LEU A 42 7.02 -4.19 -4.77
CA LEU A 42 8.31 -4.80 -4.46
C LEU A 42 9.48 -3.95 -4.99
N LYS A 43 9.45 -3.56 -6.27
CA LYS A 43 10.49 -2.68 -6.84
C LYS A 43 10.63 -1.37 -6.07
N ASN A 44 9.52 -0.73 -5.74
CA ASN A 44 9.53 0.52 -4.98
C ASN A 44 10.04 0.34 -3.54
N TYR A 45 9.76 -0.81 -2.93
CA TYR A 45 10.26 -1.18 -1.60
C TYR A 45 11.79 -1.35 -1.61
N GLU A 46 12.34 -2.02 -2.63
CA GLU A 46 13.80 -2.19 -2.78
C GLU A 46 14.55 -0.87 -3.00
N MET A 47 13.89 0.13 -3.59
CA MET A 47 14.47 1.45 -3.80
C MET A 47 14.49 2.32 -2.52
N LYS A 48 13.97 1.84 -1.39
CA LYS A 48 14.01 2.55 -0.11
C LYS A 48 15.39 2.45 0.53
N ARG A 49 15.81 3.55 1.14
CA ARG A 49 17.18 3.75 1.61
C ARG A 49 17.48 2.94 2.85
N ASP A 50 16.55 2.95 3.80
CA ASP A 50 16.67 2.29 5.09
C ASP A 50 15.32 1.68 5.53
N ASP A 51 15.33 1.00 6.67
CA ASP A 51 14.15 0.32 7.19
C ASP A 51 13.06 1.28 7.65
N LEU A 52 13.40 2.50 8.07
CA LEU A 52 12.41 3.52 8.41
C LEU A 52 11.66 3.99 7.16
N ASP A 53 12.37 4.26 6.07
CA ASP A 53 11.78 4.60 4.77
C ASP A 53 10.90 3.47 4.25
N ARG A 54 11.33 2.21 4.43
CA ARG A 54 10.54 1.02 4.10
C ARG A 54 9.27 0.94 4.96
N TYR A 55 9.38 1.14 6.27
CA TYR A 55 8.24 1.18 7.18
C TYR A 55 7.22 2.23 6.74
N VAL A 56 7.67 3.48 6.53
CA VAL A 56 6.80 4.59 6.08
C VAL A 56 6.14 4.29 4.74
N PHE A 57 6.86 3.61 3.83
CA PHE A 57 6.30 3.15 2.57
C PHE A 57 5.21 2.09 2.75
N LEU A 58 5.46 1.07 3.57
CA LEU A 58 4.53 -0.02 3.86
C LEU A 58 3.27 0.48 4.59
N MET A 59 3.43 1.37 5.56
CA MET A 59 2.30 2.01 6.26
C MET A 59 1.46 2.83 5.29
N GLY A 60 2.10 3.56 4.37
CA GLY A 60 1.39 4.26 3.29
C GLY A 60 0.69 3.31 2.31
N LEU A 61 1.21 2.11 2.08
CA LEU A 61 0.55 1.09 1.26
C LEU A 61 -0.70 0.57 1.98
N GLN A 62 -0.61 0.25 3.27
CA GLN A 62 -1.75 -0.19 4.07
C GLN A 62 -2.90 0.83 4.04
N ASP A 63 -2.58 2.12 4.16
CA ASP A 63 -3.59 3.19 4.15
C ASP A 63 -4.28 3.37 2.79
N ARG A 64 -3.63 2.98 1.68
CA ARG A 64 -4.16 3.12 0.31
C ARG A 64 -4.85 1.85 -0.17
N ASN A 65 -4.20 0.70 0.00
CA ASN A 65 -4.63 -0.58 -0.52
C ASN A 65 -4.26 -1.70 0.46
N GLU A 66 -5.16 -1.94 1.41
CA GLU A 66 -5.00 -2.92 2.47
C GLU A 66 -4.87 -4.36 1.95
N LYS A 67 -5.64 -4.72 0.90
CA LYS A 67 -5.53 -6.04 0.25
C LYS A 67 -4.14 -6.28 -0.32
N LEU A 68 -3.57 -5.30 -1.02
CA LEU A 68 -2.24 -5.40 -1.59
C LEU A 68 -1.15 -5.42 -0.50
N PHE A 69 -1.34 -4.68 0.59
CA PHE A 69 -0.47 -4.72 1.75
C PHE A 69 -0.38 -6.13 2.36
N TYR A 70 -1.52 -6.74 2.69
CA TYR A 70 -1.52 -8.10 3.25
C TYR A 70 -0.99 -9.13 2.27
N ARG A 71 -1.30 -8.98 0.97
CA ARG A 71 -0.75 -9.85 -0.07
C ARG A 71 0.78 -9.79 -0.14
N LEU A 72 1.37 -8.60 -0.03
CA LEU A 72 2.82 -8.43 0.04
C LEU A 72 3.40 -9.13 1.27
N LEU A 73 2.82 -8.91 2.45
CA LEU A 73 3.29 -9.54 3.69
C LEU A 73 3.26 -11.07 3.60
N THR A 74 2.17 -11.64 3.07
CA THR A 74 2.06 -13.10 2.91
C THR A 74 2.99 -13.68 1.85
N SER A 75 3.54 -12.86 0.95
CA SER A 75 4.46 -13.34 -0.09
C SER A 75 5.84 -13.71 0.47
N ASP A 76 6.28 -13.05 1.54
CA ASP A 76 7.57 -13.28 2.21
C ASP A 76 7.52 -12.64 3.61
N ILE A 77 6.86 -13.33 4.55
CA ILE A 77 6.58 -12.75 5.87
C ILE A 77 7.86 -12.46 6.65
N ASP A 78 8.85 -13.34 6.54
CA ASP A 78 10.12 -13.23 7.28
C ASP A 78 10.91 -12.01 6.84
N ARG A 79 10.82 -11.63 5.57
CA ARG A 79 11.45 -10.40 5.04
C ARG A 79 10.78 -9.12 5.54
N PHE A 80 9.45 -9.09 5.64
CA PHE A 80 8.72 -7.86 5.93
C PHE A 80 8.43 -7.65 7.42
N MET A 81 8.33 -8.72 8.22
CA MET A 81 8.02 -8.63 9.65
C MET A 81 9.00 -7.75 10.46
N PRO A 82 10.33 -7.84 10.27
CA PRO A 82 11.28 -6.99 11.00
C PRO A 82 11.13 -5.49 10.69
N VAL A 83 10.57 -5.16 9.53
CA VAL A 83 10.32 -3.78 9.10
C VAL A 83 9.01 -3.25 9.67
N ILE A 84 7.91 -4.02 9.67
CA ILE A 84 6.61 -3.55 10.17
C ILE A 84 6.45 -3.64 11.69
N TYR A 85 7.26 -4.49 12.33
CA TYR A 85 7.25 -4.71 13.77
C TYR A 85 8.64 -4.40 14.34
N THR A 86 9.16 -5.23 15.23
CA THR A 86 10.45 -5.02 15.87
C THR A 86 11.61 -5.40 14.95
N PRO A 87 12.69 -4.60 14.88
CA PRO A 87 12.99 -3.42 15.72
C PRO A 87 12.46 -2.08 15.16
N THR A 88 12.09 -2.03 13.88
CA THR A 88 11.86 -0.78 13.13
C THR A 88 10.68 0.05 13.65
N VAL A 89 9.61 -0.60 14.12
CA VAL A 89 8.45 0.09 14.72
C VAL A 89 8.86 0.93 15.94
N GLY A 90 9.86 0.48 16.71
CA GLY A 90 10.38 1.24 17.84
C GLY A 90 11.02 2.55 17.41
N LEU A 91 11.83 2.50 16.35
CA LEU A 91 12.43 3.70 15.74
C LEU A 91 11.35 4.62 15.15
N ALA A 92 10.37 4.05 14.47
CA ALA A 92 9.24 4.80 13.92
C ALA A 92 8.42 5.51 15.00
N CYS A 93 8.21 4.89 16.16
CA CYS A 93 7.55 5.51 17.31
C CYS A 93 8.37 6.68 17.87
N GLN A 94 9.70 6.52 18.00
CA GLN A 94 10.58 7.60 18.47
C GLN A 94 10.55 8.82 17.53
N GLN A 95 10.44 8.58 16.23
CA GLN A 95 10.43 9.61 15.19
C GLN A 95 9.03 9.93 14.66
N TYR A 96 7.97 9.53 15.35
CA TYR A 96 6.59 9.56 14.85
C TYR A 96 6.17 10.96 14.35
N GLY A 97 6.55 12.02 15.08
CA GLY A 97 6.25 13.39 14.68
C GLY A 97 6.84 13.81 13.34
N LEU A 98 7.98 13.23 12.93
CA LEU A 98 8.64 13.51 11.66
C LEU A 98 8.06 12.70 10.49
N ILE A 99 7.62 11.48 10.77
CA ILE A 99 7.13 10.54 9.75
C ILE A 99 5.60 10.51 9.63
N PHE A 100 4.89 11.29 10.45
CA PHE A 100 3.43 11.37 10.46
C PHE A 100 2.87 11.76 9.08
N ARG A 101 1.82 11.05 8.63
CA ARG A 101 1.17 11.30 7.34
C ARG A 101 -0.34 11.39 7.42
N ARG A 102 -0.97 10.42 8.07
CA ARG A 102 -2.42 10.36 8.25
C ARG A 102 -2.74 9.85 9.66
N PRO A 103 -3.77 10.39 10.32
CA PRO A 103 -4.29 9.78 11.53
C PRO A 103 -4.87 8.41 11.18
N ARG A 104 -4.58 7.43 12.03
CA ARG A 104 -5.06 6.04 11.92
C ARG A 104 -6.17 5.80 12.93
#